data_AF-A0A673JX81-F1
#
_entry.id   AF-A0A673JX81-F1
#
_cell.length_a   1.000
_cell.length_b   1.000
_cell.length_c   1.000
_cell.angle_alpha   90.00
_cell.angle_beta   90.00
_cell.angle_gamma   90.00
#
_symmetry.space_group_name_H-M   'P 1'
#
loop_
_entity.id
_entity.type
_entity.pdbx_description
1 polymer ?
#
loop_
_entity_poly.entity_id
_entity_poly.type
_entity_poly.pdbx_seq_one_letter_code
_entity_poly.pdbx_strand_id
1 'polypeptide(L)'
;MDPLSRSRSSHFHTYTVYRRPTRVGVSCCKEVSKGRIPAAIKLIGYKHQNALSPCVDAIIFYTEKEKFCSDPKALWIQNRLKDLKEIVD
;
A
#
# COMPACT_ATOMS: atom_id res chain seq x y z
N MET A 1 -4.68 45.13 -32.31
CA MET A 1 -3.90 45.53 -33.49
C MET A 1 -3.00 44.34 -33.83
N ASP A 2 -3.37 43.63 -34.89
CA ASP A 2 -2.67 42.50 -35.58
C ASP A 2 -1.21 42.83 -36.00
N PRO A 3 -0.40 41.92 -36.61
CA PRO A 3 -0.46 40.45 -36.79
C PRO A 3 0.94 39.73 -36.71
N LEU A 4 1.00 38.39 -36.80
CA LEU A 4 1.91 37.54 -37.63
C LEU A 4 1.94 36.11 -37.04
N SER A 5 1.17 35.14 -37.57
CA SER A 5 1.38 34.39 -38.82
C SER A 5 2.65 33.53 -38.88
N ARG A 6 2.41 32.22 -38.68
CA ARG A 6 3.04 31.04 -39.32
C ARG A 6 4.55 30.78 -39.11
N SER A 7 4.84 29.59 -38.57
CA SER A 7 5.40 28.52 -39.40
C SER A 7 5.17 27.14 -38.79
N ARG A 8 4.68 26.23 -39.65
CA ARG A 8 4.49 24.82 -39.38
C ARG A 8 5.86 24.16 -39.26
N SER A 9 6.07 23.37 -38.21
CA SER A 9 7.01 22.25 -38.28
C SER A 9 6.50 21.11 -37.40
N SER A 10 6.08 20.03 -38.06
CA SER A 10 5.45 18.86 -37.46
C SER A 10 6.52 17.95 -36.88
N HIS A 11 7.12 18.32 -35.75
CA HIS A 11 7.91 17.41 -34.93
C HIS A 11 6.95 16.73 -33.95
N PHE A 12 6.50 15.53 -34.30
CA PHE A 12 5.89 14.60 -33.35
C PHE A 12 6.98 14.14 -32.37
N HIS A 13 7.22 14.93 -31.32
CA HIS A 13 7.82 14.38 -30.12
C HIS A 13 6.77 13.44 -29.51
N THR A 14 6.95 12.13 -29.68
CA THR A 14 6.29 11.13 -28.86
C THR A 14 6.87 11.20 -27.46
N TYR A 15 6.50 12.26 -26.73
CA TYR A 15 6.69 12.32 -25.29
C TYR A 15 5.87 11.18 -24.69
N THR A 16 6.53 10.08 -24.35
CA THR A 16 5.97 9.11 -23.44
C THR A 16 5.68 9.87 -22.14
N VAL A 17 4.41 10.19 -21.93
CA VAL A 17 3.94 10.81 -20.69
C VAL A 17 4.08 9.75 -19.63
N TYR A 18 5.26 9.65 -19.02
CA TYR A 18 5.44 8.99 -17.74
C TYR A 18 4.59 9.78 -16.76
N ARG A 19 3.32 9.37 -16.59
CA ARG A 19 2.45 9.87 -15.53
C ARG A 19 3.08 9.46 -14.20
N ARG A 20 4.02 10.26 -13.72
CA ARG A 20 4.49 10.20 -12.34
C ARG A 20 3.25 10.46 -11.48
N PRO A 21 2.82 9.51 -10.64
CA PRO A 21 1.74 9.76 -9.72
C PRO A 21 2.17 10.96 -8.85
N THR A 22 1.48 12.09 -8.97
CA THR A 22 1.75 13.29 -8.17
C THR A 22 1.54 13.05 -6.68
N ARG A 23 0.87 11.95 -6.34
CA ARG A 23 0.83 11.33 -5.01
C ARG A 23 1.09 9.85 -5.18
N VAL A 24 2.31 9.40 -4.92
CA VAL A 24 2.54 8.00 -4.58
C VAL A 24 1.94 7.82 -3.19
N GLY A 25 0.65 7.48 -3.13
CA GLY A 25 0.01 7.19 -1.86
C GLY A 25 0.75 6.00 -1.25
N VAL A 26 1.53 6.25 -0.20
CA VAL A 26 2.17 5.18 0.56
C VAL A 26 1.03 4.36 1.16
N SER A 27 0.76 3.19 0.58
CA SER A 27 -0.30 2.28 1.00
C SER A 27 0.20 1.47 2.19
N CYS A 28 0.31 2.15 3.33
CA CYS A 28 0.77 1.58 4.59
C CYS A 28 -0.27 1.75 5.70
N CYS A 29 -0.14 0.92 6.74
CA CYS A 29 -0.95 1.07 7.94
C CYS A 29 -0.52 2.33 8.70
N LYS A 30 -1.46 3.25 8.90
CA LYS A 30 -1.28 4.46 9.75
C LYS A 30 -1.82 4.24 11.17
N GLU A 31 -2.74 3.29 11.31
CA GLU A 31 -3.34 2.89 12.57
C GLU A 31 -3.40 1.36 12.63
N VAL A 32 -3.43 0.82 13.85
CA VAL A 32 -3.48 -0.62 14.13
C VAL A 32 -4.67 -0.96 15.00
N SER A 33 -5.30 -2.09 14.71
CA SER A 33 -6.34 -2.66 15.59
C SER A 33 -5.73 -3.63 16.60
N LYS A 34 -6.19 -3.54 17.84
CA LYS A 34 -5.93 -4.55 18.89
C LYS A 34 -7.00 -5.65 18.91
N GLY A 35 -8.11 -5.43 18.22
CA GLY A 35 -9.22 -6.37 18.13
C GLY A 35 -8.81 -7.65 17.40
N ARG A 36 -9.33 -8.80 17.85
CA ARG A 36 -9.05 -10.07 17.20
C ARG A 36 -9.76 -10.15 15.86
N ILE A 37 -9.04 -10.63 14.85
CA ILE A 37 -9.65 -11.00 13.57
C ILE A 37 -10.48 -12.28 13.78
N PRO A 38 -11.77 -12.29 13.41
CA PRO A 38 -12.61 -13.48 13.52
C PRO A 38 -12.01 -14.66 12.78
N ALA A 39 -12.09 -15.86 13.36
CA ALA A 39 -11.58 -17.09 12.74
C ALA A 39 -12.29 -17.43 11.41
N ALA A 40 -13.49 -16.88 11.18
CA ALA A 40 -14.22 -17.00 9.93
C ALA A 40 -13.54 -16.27 8.75
N ILE A 41 -12.62 -15.33 9.02
CA ILE A 41 -11.87 -14.63 7.98
C ILE A 41 -10.65 -15.47 7.61
N LYS A 42 -10.61 -15.91 6.35
CA LYS A 42 -9.49 -16.65 5.78
C LYS A 42 -8.31 -15.71 5.52
N LEU A 43 -7.27 -15.87 6.33
CA LEU A 43 -6.00 -15.16 6.19
C LEU A 43 -5.10 -15.98 5.26
N ILE A 44 -4.62 -15.35 4.18
CA ILE A 44 -3.71 -15.96 3.20
C ILE A 44 -2.28 -15.97 3.76
N GLY A 45 -1.93 -14.92 4.49
CA GLY A 45 -0.62 -14.75 5.11
C GLY A 45 -0.54 -13.41 5.81
N TYR A 46 0.64 -13.08 6.31
CA TYR A 46 0.90 -11.80 6.96
C TYR A 46 2.19 -11.17 6.46
N LYS A 47 2.34 -9.86 6.67
CA LYS A 47 3.59 -9.13 6.46
C LYS A 47 3.82 -8.21 7.66
N HIS A 48 5.05 -8.18 8.16
CA HIS A 48 5.44 -7.18 9.15
C HIS A 48 5.81 -5.88 8.43
N GLN A 49 5.12 -4.80 8.79
CA GLN A 49 5.44 -3.44 8.39
C GLN A 49 6.17 -2.74 9.53
N ASN A 50 7.41 -2.32 9.27
CA ASN A 50 8.16 -1.49 10.20
C ASN A 50 7.56 -0.08 10.33
N ALA A 51 7.68 0.52 11.51
CA ALA A 51 7.31 1.93 11.70
C ALA A 51 8.17 2.85 10.83
N LEU A 52 7.53 3.63 9.98
CA LEU A 52 8.16 4.63 9.13
C LEU A 52 7.17 5.76 8.88
N SER A 53 7.32 6.90 9.57
CA SER A 53 6.37 8.02 9.48
C SER A 53 6.01 8.37 8.02
N PRO A 54 4.71 8.40 7.65
CA PRO A 54 3.51 8.40 8.50
C PRO A 54 2.94 7.02 8.87
N CYS A 55 3.62 5.93 8.52
CA CYS A 55 3.25 4.55 8.79
C CYS A 55 3.68 4.13 10.19
N VAL A 56 2.86 3.31 10.84
CA VAL A 56 3.14 2.75 12.17
C VAL A 56 3.64 1.31 12.06
N ASP A 57 4.23 0.81 13.14
CA ASP A 57 4.59 -0.61 13.26
C ASP A 57 3.32 -1.45 13.27
N ALA A 58 3.17 -2.36 12.31
CA ALA A 58 1.93 -3.10 12.09
C ALA A 58 2.17 -4.49 11.50
N ILE A 59 1.36 -5.46 11.94
CA ILE A 59 1.21 -6.73 11.23
C ILE A 59 0.05 -6.57 10.24
N ILE A 60 0.36 -6.71 8.95
CA ILE A 60 -0.62 -6.66 7.88
C ILE A 60 -1.04 -8.07 7.55
N PHE A 61 -2.28 -8.43 7.86
CA PHE A 61 -2.85 -9.69 7.41
C PHE A 61 -3.47 -9.54 6.03
N TYR A 62 -3.12 -10.42 5.11
CA TYR A 62 -3.69 -10.48 3.77
C TYR A 62 -4.84 -11.46 3.76
N THR A 63 -5.97 -11.04 3.21
CA THR A 63 -7.13 -11.90 2.97
C THR A 63 -7.50 -11.85 1.49
N GLU A 64 -8.45 -12.69 1.08
CA GLU A 64 -8.95 -12.69 -0.30
C GLU A 64 -9.65 -11.37 -0.68
N LYS A 65 -10.17 -10.63 0.30
CA LYS A 65 -10.94 -9.40 0.07
C LYS A 65 -10.13 -8.14 0.38
N GLU A 66 -9.47 -8.11 1.52
CA GLU A 66 -8.85 -6.91 2.06
C GLU A 66 -7.62 -7.20 2.95
N LYS A 67 -7.00 -6.13 3.44
CA LYS A 67 -5.83 -6.21 4.32
C LYS A 67 -6.21 -5.67 5.70
N PHE A 68 -5.78 -6.35 6.76
CA PHE A 68 -6.03 -5.92 8.13
C PHE A 68 -4.75 -5.47 8.80
N CYS A 69 -4.73 -4.24 9.30
CA CYS A 69 -3.65 -3.68 10.10
C CYS A 69 -3.86 -4.03 11.58
N SER A 70 -2.98 -4.85 12.15
CA SER A 70 -3.05 -5.27 13.55
C SER A 70 -1.81 -4.86 14.34
N ASP A 71 -2.01 -4.63 15.64
CA ASP A 71 -0.93 -4.22 16.54
C ASP A 71 0.00 -5.41 16.83
N PRO A 72 1.30 -5.36 16.48
CA PRO A 72 2.25 -6.46 16.70
C PRO A 72 2.39 -6.85 18.17
N LYS A 73 2.05 -5.96 19.10
CA LYS A 73 2.14 -6.20 20.55
C LYS A 73 0.88 -6.87 21.12
N ALA A 74 -0.16 -7.10 20.31
CA ALA A 74 -1.36 -7.76 20.80
C ALA A 74 -1.09 -9.25 21.09
N LEU A 75 -1.49 -9.72 22.28
CA LEU A 75 -1.20 -11.08 22.77
C LEU A 75 -1.65 -12.20 21.80
N TRP A 76 -2.73 -11.98 21.07
CA TRP A 76 -3.28 -12.97 20.14
C TRP A 76 -2.47 -13.08 18.83
N ILE A 77 -1.68 -12.07 18.48
CA ILE A 77 -0.89 -12.04 17.24
C ILE A 77 0.17 -13.13 17.25
N GLN A 78 0.94 -13.26 18.34
CA GLN A 78 2.02 -14.26 18.42
C GLN A 78 1.51 -15.68 18.19
N ASN A 79 0.32 -16.01 18.68
CA ASN A 79 -0.28 -17.32 18.41
C ASN A 79 -0.82 -17.40 16.97
N ARG A 80 -1.44 -16.34 16.46
CA ARG A 80 -1.99 -16.32 15.10
C ARG A 80 -0.93 -16.38 14.01
N LEU A 81 0.25 -15.80 14.25
CA LEU A 81 1.37 -15.81 13.31
C LEU A 81 1.96 -17.23 13.14
N LYS A 82 1.94 -18.07 14.18
CA LYS A 82 2.44 -19.45 14.10
C LYS A 82 1.70 -20.29 13.07
N ASP A 83 0.42 -20.00 12.87
CA ASP A 83 -0.45 -20.73 11.95
C ASP A 83 -0.42 -20.13 10.53
N LEU A 84 0.30 -19.03 10.31
CA LEU A 84 0.33 -18.29 9.05
C LEU A 84 1.75 -18.20 8.49
N LYS A 85 1.83 -18.03 7.16
CA LYS A 85 3.09 -17.80 6.48
C LYS A 85 3.36 -16.30 6.36
N GLU A 86 4.62 -15.93 6.60
CA GLU A 86 5.10 -14.59 6.30
C GLU A 86 5.27 -14.43 4.80
N ILE A 87 4.67 -13.38 4.26
CA ILE A 87 4.82 -12.97 2.86
C ILE A 87 5.97 -11.97 2.82
N VAL A 88 7.15 -12.52 2.56
CA VAL A 88 8.35 -11.74 2.24
C VAL A 88 8.29 -11.48 0.73
N ASP A 89 8.31 -10.20 0.34
CA ASP A 89 8.36 -9.77 -1.06
C ASP A 89 9.78 -9.96 -1.62
#